data_AF-A0A6J1NXZ6-F1
#
_entry.id   AF-A0A6J1NXZ6-F1
#
_cell.length_a   1.000
_cell.length_b   1.000
_cell.length_c   1.000
_cell.angle_alpha   90.00
_cell.angle_beta   90.00
_cell.angle_gamma   90.00
#
_symmetry.space_group_name_H-M   'P 1'
#
loop_
_entity.id
_entity.type
_entity.pdbx_description
1 polymer ?
#
loop_
_entity_poly.entity_id
_entity_poly.type
_entity_poly.pdbx_seq_one_letter_code
_entity_poly.pdbx_strand_id
1 'polypeptide(L)'
;MIGIMLKKVPDTWLRIYPAPKLSGESLYSVILRCVLCQLGLTTFLILWTVIAVFTIQSFEGPQEAKVSLQFEKEQNQLVIDLATELRQITPLSPKWRHAIERRIEDERKLTMQAVGDGARLKPGKFWNLPGTFLFAVYVMTALGFGAPVPHTLWGRTSALIYAILAIPTHIYLMVNASTCVVVRLETVTRHLGDRISGSVGELTTPNFNKRDSQNSSRNSELIKASKWNTRRSVICCFGVIGAGRCIPLATVSYYTFGVLSFGVLRHKTPLESFMFPLEFTTTGGLEHVEGYVRILYGFYVEGAMCLLACILATLRRNSSVFVCLSQTHRLFQTDVCEDCVKTNKK
;
A
#
# COMPACT_ATOMS: atom_id res chain seq x y z
N MET A 1 -17.01 40.66 22.48
CA MET A 1 -15.75 40.03 22.92
C MET A 1 -15.99 38.53 23.04
N ILE A 2 -15.97 37.81 21.91
CA ILE A 2 -16.23 36.36 21.87
C ILE A 2 -15.01 35.74 21.20
N GLY A 3 -14.17 35.12 22.04
CA GLY A 3 -12.93 34.47 21.63
C GLY A 3 -13.23 33.27 20.76
N ILE A 4 -12.82 33.35 19.51
CA ILE A 4 -12.75 32.21 18.60
C ILE A 4 -11.68 31.27 19.18
N MET A 5 -12.13 30.22 19.86
CA MET A 5 -11.29 29.10 20.26
C MET A 5 -10.77 28.43 18.99
N LEU A 6 -9.61 28.90 18.53
CA LEU A 6 -8.74 28.21 17.58
C LEU A 6 -8.54 26.79 18.09
N LYS A 7 -9.20 25.83 17.44
CA LYS A 7 -9.05 24.41 17.67
C LYS A 7 -7.56 24.08 17.58
N LYS A 8 -6.92 23.91 18.74
CA LYS A 8 -5.49 23.59 18.90
C LYS A 8 -5.24 22.29 18.14
N VAL A 9 -4.62 22.41 16.96
CA VAL A 9 -4.18 21.26 16.17
C VAL A 9 -3.10 20.56 17.01
N PRO A 10 -3.25 19.27 17.34
CA PRO A 10 -2.28 18.59 18.19
C PRO A 10 -0.91 18.60 17.51
N ASP A 11 0.07 19.18 18.21
CA ASP A 11 1.48 19.27 17.84
C ASP A 11 2.06 17.86 17.72
N THR A 12 2.00 17.30 16.51
CA THR A 12 2.68 16.04 16.17
C THR A 12 4.03 16.38 15.56
N TRP A 13 5.08 15.86 16.18
CA TRP A 13 6.47 16.30 16.14
C TRP A 13 7.26 16.11 14.82
N LEU A 14 6.64 15.65 13.73
CA LEU A 14 7.30 15.57 12.42
C LEU A 14 6.61 16.50 11.40
N ARG A 15 6.99 17.78 11.43
CA ARG A 15 6.66 18.76 10.39
C ARG A 15 7.78 18.82 9.35
N ILE A 16 7.59 18.21 8.18
CA ILE A 16 7.88 18.94 6.93
C ILE A 16 6.72 18.68 5.98
N TYR A 17 5.66 19.43 6.20
CA TYR A 17 4.62 19.70 5.23
C TYR A 17 4.22 21.16 5.40
N PRO A 18 4.05 21.92 4.30
CA PRO A 18 4.80 23.17 4.20
C PRO A 18 4.50 24.09 5.40
N ALA A 19 5.54 24.74 5.92
CA ALA A 19 5.40 25.69 7.01
C ALA A 19 4.17 26.60 6.79
N PRO A 20 3.39 26.93 7.84
CA PRO A 20 2.23 27.78 7.69
C PRO A 20 2.64 29.05 6.93
N LYS A 21 1.98 29.30 5.81
CA LYS A 21 2.26 30.41 4.88
C LYS A 21 2.46 31.69 5.71
N LEU A 22 3.69 32.20 5.76
CA LEU A 22 3.92 33.52 6.35
C LEU A 22 3.16 34.54 5.51
N SER A 23 2.62 35.57 6.16
CA SER A 23 1.88 36.66 5.50
C SER A 23 2.79 37.35 4.47
N GLY A 24 2.68 36.96 3.20
CA GLY A 24 3.50 37.46 2.08
C GLY A 24 4.17 36.38 1.22
N GLU A 25 4.19 35.11 1.63
CA GLU A 25 4.86 34.06 0.83
C GLU A 25 4.08 33.68 -0.45
N SER A 26 4.78 33.60 -1.59
CA SER A 26 4.20 33.18 -2.86
C SER A 26 3.89 31.68 -2.86
N LEU A 27 2.77 31.31 -3.49
CA LEU A 27 2.32 29.91 -3.63
C LEU A 27 3.39 29.04 -4.32
N TYR A 28 4.18 29.66 -5.20
CA TYR A 28 5.31 29.04 -5.91
C TYR A 28 6.47 28.67 -4.98
N SER A 29 6.83 29.51 -4.00
CA SER A 29 7.90 29.21 -3.03
C SER A 29 7.59 27.97 -2.19
N VAL A 30 6.33 27.83 -1.79
CA VAL A 30 5.83 26.68 -1.02
C VAL A 30 5.83 25.39 -1.85
N ILE A 31 5.37 25.48 -3.10
CA ILE A 31 5.38 24.35 -4.04
C ILE A 31 6.83 23.93 -4.34
N LEU A 32 7.71 24.89 -4.60
CA LEU A 32 9.12 24.63 -4.91
C LEU A 32 9.84 23.94 -3.76
N ARG A 33 9.67 24.40 -2.50
CA ARG A 33 10.24 23.75 -1.32
C ARG A 33 9.70 22.32 -1.14
N CYS A 34 8.39 22.14 -1.32
CA CYS A 34 7.76 20.83 -1.22
C CYS A 34 8.26 19.87 -2.32
N VAL A 35 8.31 20.34 -3.57
CA VAL A 35 8.81 19.57 -4.71
C VAL A 35 10.29 19.25 -4.56
N LEU A 36 11.14 20.20 -4.15
CA LEU A 36 12.57 19.95 -3.92
C LEU A 36 12.82 18.95 -2.78
N CYS A 37 12.09 19.04 -1.67
CA CYS A 37 12.22 18.07 -0.59
C CYS A 37 11.69 16.67 -1.00
N GLN A 38 10.58 16.61 -1.73
CA GLN A 38 9.99 15.33 -2.16
C GLN A 38 10.77 14.66 -3.28
N LEU A 39 11.20 15.42 -4.29
CA LEU A 39 12.09 14.94 -5.34
C LEU A 39 13.44 14.53 -4.75
N GLY A 40 13.97 15.28 -3.78
CA GLY A 40 15.21 14.93 -3.08
C GLY A 40 15.10 13.62 -2.31
N LEU A 41 14.04 13.45 -1.52
CA LEU A 41 13.76 12.19 -0.79
C LEU A 41 13.52 11.02 -1.75
N THR A 42 12.76 11.25 -2.83
CA THR A 42 12.53 10.24 -3.88
C THR A 42 13.83 9.83 -4.54
N THR A 43 14.67 10.80 -4.91
CA THR A 43 15.97 10.54 -5.54
C THR A 43 16.90 9.79 -4.59
N PHE A 44 16.98 10.19 -3.33
CA PHE A 44 17.73 9.47 -2.31
C PHE A 44 17.25 8.03 -2.17
N LEU A 45 15.94 7.81 -2.08
CA LEU A 45 15.35 6.48 -1.93
C LEU A 45 15.59 5.59 -3.15
N ILE A 46 15.51 6.16 -4.36
CA ILE A 46 15.83 5.45 -5.61
C ILE A 46 17.30 5.04 -5.62
N LEU A 47 18.23 5.97 -5.36
CA LEU A 47 19.67 5.68 -5.36
C LEU A 47 20.02 4.65 -4.29
N TRP A 48 19.45 4.79 -3.09
CA TRP A 48 19.62 3.84 -2.00
C TRP A 48 19.10 2.45 -2.36
N THR A 49 17.95 2.36 -3.03
CA THR A 49 17.37 1.11 -3.52
C THR A 49 18.25 0.48 -4.59
N VAL A 50 18.77 1.26 -5.54
CA VAL A 50 19.70 0.75 -6.57
C VAL A 50 20.94 0.15 -5.93
N ILE A 51 21.56 0.84 -4.97
CA ILE A 51 22.73 0.32 -4.23
C ILE A 51 22.39 -0.99 -3.52
N ALA A 52 21.25 -1.05 -2.83
CA ALA A 52 20.82 -2.24 -2.11
C ALA A 52 20.57 -3.43 -3.06
N VAL A 53 19.94 -3.20 -4.21
CA VAL A 53 19.69 -4.23 -5.22
C VAL A 53 21.00 -4.86 -5.70
N PHE A 54 21.98 -4.04 -6.08
CA PHE A 54 23.28 -4.56 -6.52
C PHE A 54 24.04 -5.27 -5.39
N THR A 55 23.99 -4.73 -4.17
CA THR A 55 24.68 -5.30 -3.00
C THR A 55 24.09 -6.65 -2.61
N ILE A 56 22.76 -6.77 -2.53
CA ILE A 56 22.11 -8.02 -2.15
C ILE A 56 22.28 -9.07 -3.24
N GLN A 57 22.16 -8.67 -4.51
CA GLN A 57 22.33 -9.60 -5.62
C GLN A 57 23.76 -10.17 -5.69
N SER A 58 24.79 -9.38 -5.34
CA SER A 58 26.17 -9.86 -5.38
C SER A 58 26.45 -10.97 -4.35
N PHE A 59 25.72 -10.98 -3.23
CA PHE A 59 25.83 -12.03 -2.21
C PHE A 59 24.88 -13.21 -2.46
N GLU A 60 23.59 -12.94 -2.71
CA GLU A 60 22.56 -13.99 -2.81
C GLU A 60 22.54 -14.68 -4.17
N GLY A 61 22.84 -13.97 -5.26
CA GLY A 61 22.83 -14.53 -6.62
C GLY A 61 23.80 -15.70 -6.80
N PRO A 62 25.09 -15.54 -6.43
CA PRO A 62 26.06 -16.64 -6.49
C PRO A 62 25.72 -17.78 -5.53
N GLN A 63 25.21 -17.47 -4.33
CA GLN A 63 24.84 -18.48 -3.35
C GLN A 63 23.68 -19.35 -3.84
N GLU A 64 22.60 -18.73 -4.35
CA GLU A 64 21.45 -19.44 -4.94
C GLU A 64 21.89 -20.39 -6.06
N ALA A 65 22.77 -19.91 -6.96
CA ALA A 65 23.29 -20.70 -8.06
C ALA A 65 24.14 -21.88 -7.57
N LYS A 66 25.02 -21.65 -6.59
CA LYS A 66 25.88 -22.70 -6.03
C LYS A 66 25.09 -23.80 -5.35
N VAL A 67 24.16 -23.43 -4.46
CA VAL A 67 23.37 -24.40 -3.70
C VAL A 67 22.43 -25.19 -4.62
N SER A 68 21.80 -24.53 -5.59
CA SER A 68 20.92 -25.22 -6.56
C SER A 68 21.69 -26.19 -7.45
N LEU A 69 22.89 -25.82 -7.90
CA LEU A 69 23.74 -26.69 -8.71
C LEU A 69 24.32 -27.87 -7.90
N GLN A 70 24.62 -27.66 -6.62
CA GLN A 70 25.04 -28.74 -5.72
C GLN A 70 23.89 -29.73 -5.50
N PHE A 71 22.68 -29.23 -5.23
CA PHE A 71 21.49 -30.06 -5.07
C PHE A 71 21.22 -30.92 -6.32
N GLU A 72 21.26 -30.32 -7.52
CA GLU A 72 21.07 -31.06 -8.77
C GLU A 72 22.12 -32.17 -8.96
N LYS A 73 23.38 -31.90 -8.61
CA LYS A 73 24.45 -32.91 -8.67
C LYS A 73 24.22 -34.06 -7.70
N GLU A 74 23.88 -33.76 -6.44
CA GLU A 74 23.64 -34.77 -5.42
C GLU A 74 22.39 -35.59 -5.74
N GLN A 75 21.33 -34.96 -6.26
CA GLN A 75 20.12 -35.65 -6.72
C GLN A 75 20.44 -36.61 -7.88
N ASN A 76 21.20 -36.15 -8.88
CA ASN A 76 21.63 -37.01 -9.99
C ASN A 76 22.49 -38.19 -9.51
N GLN A 77 23.36 -37.95 -8.52
CA GLN A 77 24.17 -39.02 -7.93
C GLN A 77 23.31 -40.07 -7.22
N LEU A 78 22.29 -39.66 -6.46
CA LEU A 78 21.36 -40.59 -5.81
C LEU A 78 20.61 -41.47 -6.83
N VAL A 79 20.21 -40.88 -7.97
CA VAL A 79 19.56 -41.63 -9.05
C VAL A 79 20.51 -42.66 -9.67
N ILE A 80 21.77 -42.28 -9.93
CA ILE A 80 22.79 -43.18 -10.48
C ILE A 80 23.11 -44.31 -9.50
N ASP A 81 23.28 -43.99 -8.22
CA ASP A 81 23.55 -44.96 -7.17
C ASP A 81 22.39 -45.96 -7.02
N LEU A 82 21.15 -45.47 -7.01
CA LEU A 82 19.95 -46.31 -6.95
C LEU A 82 19.89 -47.24 -8.17
N ALA A 83 20.09 -46.72 -9.38
CA ALA A 83 20.08 -47.55 -10.59
C ALA A 83 21.16 -48.64 -10.55
N THR A 84 22.34 -48.31 -10.03
CA THR A 84 23.47 -49.24 -9.87
C THR A 84 23.16 -50.32 -8.84
N GLU A 85 22.59 -49.94 -7.71
CA GLU A 85 22.19 -50.85 -6.62
C GLU A 85 21.06 -51.80 -7.07
N LEU A 86 20.03 -51.28 -7.75
CA LEU A 86 18.93 -52.09 -8.27
C LEU A 86 19.36 -53.07 -9.35
N ARG A 87 20.42 -52.78 -10.11
CA ARG A 87 20.98 -53.70 -11.12
C ARG A 87 21.62 -54.95 -10.49
N GLN A 88 22.07 -54.86 -9.23
CA GLN A 88 22.73 -55.95 -8.52
C GLN A 88 21.75 -56.81 -7.70
N ILE A 89 20.52 -56.34 -7.50
CA ILE A 89 19.51 -56.98 -6.64
C ILE A 89 18.46 -57.69 -7.49
N THR A 90 18.03 -58.89 -7.08
CA THR A 90 16.92 -59.60 -7.74
C THR A 90 15.61 -58.82 -7.60
N PRO A 91 14.87 -58.58 -8.71
CA PRO A 91 13.56 -57.92 -8.68
C PRO A 91 12.59 -58.63 -7.73
N LEU A 92 11.70 -57.86 -7.08
CA LEU A 92 10.70 -58.34 -6.12
C LEU A 92 11.23 -58.98 -4.80
N SER A 93 12.53 -58.97 -4.56
CA SER A 93 13.06 -59.33 -3.25
C SER A 93 12.73 -58.24 -2.20
N PRO A 94 12.56 -58.58 -0.91
CA PRO A 94 12.38 -57.56 0.14
C PRO A 94 13.55 -56.57 0.22
N LYS A 95 14.76 -57.01 -0.17
CA LYS A 95 15.95 -56.15 -0.29
C LYS A 95 15.80 -55.09 -1.38
N TRP A 96 15.15 -55.43 -2.50
CA TRP A 96 14.87 -54.50 -3.59
C TRP A 96 13.98 -53.34 -3.12
N ARG A 97 12.90 -53.68 -2.39
CA ARG A 97 12.00 -52.69 -1.80
C ARG A 97 12.72 -51.81 -0.77
N HIS A 98 13.50 -52.40 0.14
CA HIS A 98 14.26 -51.63 1.13
C HIS A 98 15.30 -50.70 0.53
N ALA A 99 15.98 -51.09 -0.56
CA ALA A 99 16.92 -50.21 -1.26
C ALA A 99 16.21 -48.96 -1.81
N ILE A 100 15.02 -49.12 -2.40
CA ILE A 100 14.20 -48.00 -2.90
C ILE A 100 13.73 -47.13 -1.74
N GLU A 101 13.12 -47.72 -0.71
CA GLU A 101 12.63 -46.98 0.47
C GLU A 101 13.75 -46.16 1.12
N ARG A 102 14.96 -46.74 1.23
CA ARG A 102 16.14 -46.04 1.75
C ARG A 102 16.55 -44.85 0.87
N ARG A 103 16.63 -45.02 -0.46
CA ARG A 103 17.04 -43.94 -1.37
C ARG A 103 16.02 -42.82 -1.48
N ILE A 104 14.72 -43.14 -1.40
CA ILE A 104 13.65 -42.15 -1.30
C ILE A 104 13.80 -41.32 -0.02
N GLU A 105 14.15 -41.96 1.10
CA GLU A 105 14.38 -41.26 2.37
C GLU A 105 15.65 -40.37 2.33
N ASP A 106 16.70 -40.83 1.65
CA ASP A 106 17.91 -40.03 1.42
C ASP A 106 17.61 -38.81 0.52
N GLU A 107 16.83 -38.98 -0.56
CA GLU A 107 16.37 -37.87 -1.40
C GLU A 107 15.51 -36.88 -0.60
N ARG A 108 14.60 -37.38 0.25
CA ARG A 108 13.76 -36.54 1.10
C ARG A 108 14.59 -35.67 2.03
N LYS A 109 15.61 -36.24 2.68
CA LYS A 109 16.53 -35.51 3.55
C LYS A 109 17.36 -34.49 2.78
N LEU A 110 17.92 -34.89 1.64
CA LEU A 110 18.68 -34.00 0.76
C LEU A 110 17.84 -32.80 0.33
N THR A 111 16.60 -33.05 -0.11
CA THR A 111 15.65 -32.02 -0.54
C THR A 111 15.34 -31.06 0.61
N MET A 112 15.05 -31.58 1.81
CA MET A 112 14.77 -30.75 2.99
C MET A 112 15.95 -29.87 3.37
N GLN A 113 17.17 -30.42 3.36
CA GLN A 113 18.39 -29.67 3.66
C GLN A 113 18.67 -28.60 2.60
N ALA A 114 18.64 -28.99 1.33
CA ALA A 114 18.90 -28.10 0.21
C ALA A 114 17.91 -26.93 0.17
N VAL A 115 16.61 -27.18 0.36
CA VAL A 115 15.59 -26.11 0.45
C VAL A 115 15.85 -25.21 1.66
N GLY A 116 16.26 -25.77 2.79
CA GLY A 116 16.67 -24.98 3.97
C GLY A 116 17.86 -24.06 3.70
N ASP A 117 18.77 -24.49 2.84
CA ASP A 117 19.95 -23.73 2.40
C ASP A 117 19.67 -22.76 1.24
N GLY A 118 18.43 -22.75 0.72
CA GLY A 118 18.00 -21.84 -0.35
C GLY A 118 18.09 -22.43 -1.77
N ALA A 119 18.22 -23.75 -1.92
CA ALA A 119 18.20 -24.42 -3.21
C ALA A 119 16.86 -24.26 -3.93
N ARG A 120 16.91 -24.24 -5.27
CA ARG A 120 15.73 -24.27 -6.13
C ARG A 120 15.44 -25.69 -6.58
N LEU A 121 14.21 -26.16 -6.33
CA LEU A 121 13.72 -27.46 -6.79
C LEU A 121 13.30 -27.46 -8.27
N LYS A 122 13.05 -26.28 -8.83
CA LYS A 122 12.56 -26.08 -10.19
C LYS A 122 13.43 -25.04 -10.90
N PRO A 123 13.54 -25.11 -12.23
CA PRO A 123 14.28 -24.11 -13.00
C PRO A 123 13.71 -22.71 -12.77
N GLY A 124 14.58 -21.76 -12.43
CA GLY A 124 14.20 -20.38 -12.11
C GLY A 124 15.19 -19.76 -11.13
N LYS A 125 15.20 -18.42 -11.04
CA LYS A 125 16.06 -17.67 -10.11
C LYS A 125 15.26 -16.60 -9.40
N PHE A 126 15.37 -16.54 -8.08
CA PHE A 126 14.85 -15.45 -7.26
C PHE A 126 15.80 -14.26 -7.25
N TRP A 127 17.11 -14.50 -7.11
CA TRP A 127 18.11 -13.45 -6.92
C TRP A 127 18.74 -13.01 -8.24
N ASN A 128 17.89 -12.77 -9.25
CA ASN A 128 18.25 -12.01 -10.44
C ASN A 128 17.92 -10.52 -10.24
N LEU A 129 18.47 -9.63 -11.08
CA LEU A 129 18.26 -8.18 -10.98
C LEU A 129 16.78 -7.79 -10.74
N PRO A 130 15.80 -8.29 -11.52
CA PRO A 130 14.38 -7.98 -11.30
C PRO A 130 13.79 -8.54 -10.01
N GLY A 131 14.20 -9.75 -9.59
CA GLY A 131 13.73 -10.37 -8.36
C GLY A 131 14.29 -9.69 -7.13
N THR A 132 15.56 -9.29 -7.15
CA THR A 132 16.18 -8.49 -6.08
C THR A 132 15.57 -7.09 -6.00
N PHE A 133 15.22 -6.47 -7.14
CA PHE A 133 14.45 -5.22 -7.16
C PHE A 133 13.08 -5.39 -6.47
N LEU A 134 12.33 -6.42 -6.83
CA LEU A 134 11.04 -6.70 -6.20
C LEU A 134 11.17 -6.97 -4.69
N PHE A 135 12.21 -7.72 -4.29
CA PHE A 135 12.55 -7.90 -2.88
C PHE A 135 12.82 -6.56 -2.18
N ALA A 136 13.60 -5.67 -2.79
CA ALA A 136 13.87 -4.34 -2.21
C ALA A 136 12.58 -3.52 -2.06
N VAL A 137 11.68 -3.54 -3.05
CA VAL A 137 10.35 -2.92 -2.95
C VAL A 137 9.54 -3.50 -1.78
N TYR A 138 9.51 -4.83 -1.61
CA TYR A 138 8.81 -5.45 -0.49
C TYR A 138 9.36 -5.06 0.89
N VAL A 139 10.69 -4.93 1.01
CA VAL A 139 11.33 -4.47 2.25
C VAL A 139 11.03 -3.00 2.50
N MET A 140 11.16 -2.15 1.49
CA MET A 140 10.92 -0.71 1.57
C MET A 140 9.46 -0.39 1.96
N THR A 141 8.51 -1.13 1.39
CA THR A 141 7.07 -0.98 1.67
C THR A 141 6.62 -1.68 2.94
N ALA A 142 7.51 -2.43 3.60
CA ALA A 142 7.22 -3.26 4.77
C ALA A 142 6.06 -4.26 4.58
N LEU A 143 5.81 -4.72 3.34
CA LEU A 143 4.80 -5.76 3.07
C LEU A 143 5.29 -7.13 3.53
N GLY A 144 6.51 -7.50 3.13
CA GLY A 144 7.23 -8.71 3.55
C GLY A 144 6.55 -10.08 3.29
N PHE A 145 5.29 -10.11 2.86
CA PHE A 145 4.55 -11.34 2.67
C PHE A 145 5.05 -12.10 1.45
N GLY A 146 5.63 -13.28 1.69
CA GLY A 146 6.04 -14.19 0.62
C GLY A 146 7.24 -13.71 -0.19
N ALA A 147 8.02 -12.74 0.30
CA ALA A 147 9.29 -12.34 -0.32
C ALA A 147 10.36 -13.44 -0.14
N PRO A 148 11.31 -13.61 -1.09
CA PRO A 148 12.45 -14.49 -0.89
C PRO A 148 13.30 -13.98 0.28
N VAL A 149 13.77 -14.88 1.14
CA VAL A 149 14.57 -14.54 2.31
C VAL A 149 16.05 -14.71 1.97
N PRO A 150 16.93 -13.73 2.25
CA PRO A 150 18.36 -13.88 2.03
C PRO A 150 18.93 -14.97 2.95
N HIS A 151 19.73 -15.87 2.40
CA HIS A 151 20.34 -16.97 3.15
C HIS A 151 21.75 -16.63 3.64
N THR A 152 22.45 -15.71 2.97
CA THR A 152 23.79 -15.30 3.38
C THR A 152 23.76 -14.31 4.54
N LEU A 153 24.78 -14.36 5.41
CA LEU A 153 24.93 -13.40 6.51
C LEU A 153 25.03 -11.95 5.99
N TRP A 154 25.79 -11.75 4.91
CA TRP A 154 25.98 -10.44 4.29
C TRP A 154 24.74 -9.95 3.56
N GLY A 155 23.96 -10.83 2.92
CA GLY A 155 22.67 -10.50 2.32
C GLY A 155 21.64 -10.08 3.38
N ARG A 156 21.54 -10.82 4.49
CA ARG A 156 20.68 -10.47 5.64
C ARG A 156 21.06 -9.12 6.25
N THR A 157 22.36 -8.92 6.50
CA THR A 157 22.88 -7.66 7.04
C THR A 157 22.62 -6.48 6.10
N SER A 158 22.83 -6.67 4.80
CA SER A 158 22.58 -5.63 3.79
C SER A 158 21.09 -5.28 3.69
N ALA A 159 20.20 -6.29 3.73
CA ALA A 159 18.76 -6.08 3.76
C ALA A 159 18.30 -5.32 5.02
N LEU A 160 18.89 -5.62 6.18
CA LEU A 160 18.60 -4.89 7.43
C LEU A 160 19.04 -3.43 7.34
N ILE A 161 20.27 -3.16 6.88
CA ILE A 161 20.78 -1.79 6.69
C ILE A 161 19.90 -1.02 5.72
N TYR A 162 19.49 -1.66 4.62
CA TYR A 162 18.56 -1.07 3.67
C TYR A 162 17.23 -0.70 4.33
N ALA A 163 16.62 -1.62 5.09
CA ALA A 163 15.34 -1.44 5.76
C ALA A 163 15.33 -0.27 6.76
N ILE A 164 16.41 -0.12 7.55
CA ILE A 164 16.54 0.94 8.56
C ILE A 164 16.38 2.33 7.96
N LEU A 165 16.92 2.56 6.75
CA LEU A 165 16.83 3.86 6.07
C LEU A 165 15.64 3.95 5.12
N ALA A 166 15.33 2.86 4.40
CA ALA A 166 14.31 2.86 3.36
C ALA A 166 12.90 2.96 3.95
N ILE A 167 12.56 2.20 5.00
CA ILE A 167 11.20 2.15 5.55
C ILE A 167 10.77 3.53 6.10
N PRO A 168 11.55 4.21 6.98
CA PRO A 168 11.15 5.52 7.48
C PRO A 168 11.05 6.55 6.36
N THR A 169 12.00 6.55 5.43
CA THR A 169 12.01 7.46 4.28
C THR A 169 10.81 7.24 3.36
N HIS A 170 10.45 5.98 3.10
CA HIS A 170 9.31 5.60 2.27
C HIS A 170 7.98 6.00 2.92
N ILE A 171 7.77 5.65 4.19
CA ILE A 171 6.58 6.06 4.95
C ILE A 171 6.44 7.58 4.93
N TYR A 172 7.55 8.29 5.16
CA TYR A 172 7.58 9.73 5.14
C TYR A 172 7.23 10.30 3.76
N LEU A 173 7.80 9.76 2.69
CA LEU A 173 7.49 10.12 1.31
C LEU A 173 6.01 9.88 0.98
N MET A 174 5.45 8.74 1.38
CA MET A 174 4.05 8.36 1.13
C MET A 174 3.06 9.23 1.90
N VAL A 175 3.30 9.45 3.20
CA VAL A 175 2.50 10.38 4.03
C VAL A 175 2.59 11.80 3.48
N ASN A 176 3.79 12.18 3.01
CA ASN A 176 3.93 13.43 2.33
C ASN A 176 3.08 13.39 1.04
N ALA A 177 3.52 12.76 -0.03
CA ALA A 177 2.80 12.68 -1.31
C ALA A 177 1.25 12.59 -1.21
N SER A 178 0.72 11.68 -0.38
CA SER A 178 -0.73 11.50 -0.18
C SER A 178 -1.47 12.75 0.30
N THR A 179 -0.94 13.52 1.23
CA THR A 179 -1.64 14.73 1.73
C THR A 179 -1.76 15.79 0.63
N CYS A 180 -0.74 15.95 -0.22
CA CYS A 180 -0.77 16.88 -1.36
C CYS A 180 -1.86 16.44 -2.36
N VAL A 181 -1.88 15.15 -2.69
CA VAL A 181 -2.89 14.55 -3.58
C VAL A 181 -4.30 14.77 -3.03
N VAL A 182 -4.54 14.49 -1.74
CA VAL A 182 -5.86 14.65 -1.11
C VAL A 182 -6.32 16.12 -1.12
N VAL A 183 -5.44 17.08 -0.80
CA VAL A 183 -5.79 18.51 -0.83
C VAL A 183 -6.15 18.98 -2.24
N ARG A 184 -5.41 18.52 -3.26
CA ARG A 184 -5.70 18.83 -4.66
C ARG A 184 -7.01 18.19 -5.10
N LEU A 185 -7.23 16.92 -4.77
CA LEU A 185 -8.47 16.21 -5.09
C LEU A 185 -9.70 16.89 -4.47
N GLU A 186 -9.61 17.35 -3.21
CA GLU A 186 -10.69 18.11 -2.57
C GLU A 186 -10.96 19.45 -3.27
N THR A 187 -9.92 20.13 -3.73
CA THR A 187 -10.07 21.40 -4.44
C THR A 187 -10.77 21.18 -5.78
N VAL A 188 -10.37 20.14 -6.53
CA VAL A 188 -10.96 19.77 -7.82
C VAL A 188 -12.42 19.34 -7.64
N THR A 189 -12.71 18.48 -6.66
CA THR A 189 -14.08 17.99 -6.40
C THR A 189 -15.02 19.13 -5.99
N ARG A 190 -14.56 20.09 -5.18
CA ARG A 190 -15.33 21.31 -4.86
C ARG A 190 -15.59 22.16 -6.09
N HIS A 191 -14.58 22.43 -6.90
CA HIS A 191 -14.73 23.21 -8.13
C HIS A 191 -15.71 22.53 -9.11
N LEU A 192 -15.67 21.20 -9.21
CA LEU A 192 -16.60 20.44 -10.06
C LEU A 192 -18.04 20.50 -9.52
N GLY A 193 -18.20 20.37 -8.21
CA GLY A 193 -19.50 20.52 -7.53
C GLY A 193 -20.12 21.91 -7.73
N ASP A 194 -19.30 22.95 -7.63
CA ASP A 194 -19.75 24.34 -7.85
C ASP A 194 -20.19 24.57 -9.31
N ARG A 195 -19.48 23.99 -10.30
CA ARG A 195 -19.91 24.05 -11.71
C ARG A 195 -21.23 23.33 -11.96
N ILE A 196 -21.40 22.14 -11.38
CA ILE A 196 -22.64 21.37 -11.53
C ILE A 196 -23.81 22.10 -10.85
N SER A 197 -23.61 22.64 -9.64
CA SER A 197 -24.66 23.38 -8.93
C SER A 197 -24.99 24.71 -9.62
N GLY A 198 -24.01 25.38 -10.25
CA GLY A 198 -24.24 26.54 -11.10
C GLY A 198 -25.08 26.23 -12.34
N SER A 199 -24.77 25.13 -13.04
CA SER A 199 -25.52 24.68 -14.22
C SER A 199 -26.96 24.25 -13.89
N VAL A 200 -27.19 23.62 -12.73
CA VAL A 200 -28.54 23.26 -12.27
C VAL A 200 -29.34 24.50 -11.83
N GLY A 201 -28.68 25.49 -11.24
CA GLY A 201 -29.31 26.76 -10.85
C GLY A 201 -29.86 27.55 -12.04
N GLU A 202 -29.19 27.49 -13.18
CA GLU A 202 -29.57 28.19 -14.42
C GLU A 202 -30.77 27.54 -15.14
N LEU A 203 -30.92 26.21 -15.02
CA LEU A 203 -32.06 25.47 -15.60
C LEU A 203 -33.36 25.60 -14.77
N THR A 204 -33.29 26.12 -13.53
CA THR A 204 -34.45 26.16 -12.60
C THR A 204 -35.00 27.58 -12.39
N THR A 205 -34.61 28.58 -13.18
CA THR A 205 -35.19 29.94 -13.13
C THR A 205 -36.25 30.14 -14.21
N PRO A 206 -37.55 29.93 -13.93
CA PRO A 206 -38.59 30.57 -14.73
C PRO A 206 -38.64 32.06 -14.35
N ASN A 207 -38.65 32.92 -15.37
CA ASN A 207 -38.87 34.36 -15.26
C ASN A 207 -40.13 34.64 -14.41
N PHE A 208 -39.97 35.02 -13.14
CA PHE A 208 -41.06 35.56 -12.35
C PHE A 208 -40.83 37.06 -12.16
N ASN A 209 -41.72 37.83 -12.78
CA ASN A 209 -41.70 39.27 -12.85
C ASN A 209 -41.59 39.93 -11.48
N LYS A 210 -40.71 40.92 -11.43
CA LYS A 210 -40.49 41.87 -10.34
C LYS A 210 -41.76 42.69 -10.12
N ARG A 211 -42.35 42.60 -8.92
CA ARG A 211 -43.18 43.68 -8.34
C ARG A 211 -42.67 44.01 -6.95
N ASP A 212 -42.54 45.31 -6.74
CA ASP A 212 -41.96 45.95 -5.59
C ASP A 212 -42.72 45.67 -4.29
N SER A 213 -41.98 45.41 -3.21
CA SER A 213 -42.41 45.78 -1.86
C SER A 213 -41.20 45.99 -0.96
N GLN A 214 -40.96 47.24 -0.61
CA GLN A 214 -39.90 47.73 0.26
C GLN A 214 -40.38 47.65 1.71
N ASN A 215 -40.09 46.56 2.43
CA ASN A 215 -39.96 46.51 3.90
C ASN A 215 -39.69 45.08 4.40
N SER A 216 -38.41 44.69 4.52
CA SER A 216 -37.95 43.60 5.41
C SER A 216 -36.44 43.44 5.33
N SER A 217 -35.66 44.39 5.88
CA SER A 217 -34.18 44.34 5.79
C SER A 217 -33.52 43.52 6.90
N ARG A 218 -34.22 43.17 8.00
CA ARG A 218 -33.62 42.40 9.12
C ARG A 218 -33.86 40.89 9.03
N ASN A 219 -35.02 40.44 8.56
CA ASN A 219 -35.29 39.00 8.41
C ASN A 219 -34.61 38.40 7.17
N SER A 220 -34.38 39.20 6.13
CA SER A 220 -33.68 38.74 4.92
C SER A 220 -32.21 38.38 5.18
N GLU A 221 -31.53 39.06 6.11
CA GLU A 221 -30.13 38.77 6.45
C GLU A 221 -29.99 37.52 7.32
N LEU A 222 -30.87 37.33 8.32
CA LEU A 222 -30.91 36.11 9.13
C LEU A 222 -31.26 34.87 8.29
N ILE A 223 -32.19 34.99 7.35
CA ILE A 223 -32.57 33.90 6.44
C ILE A 223 -31.46 33.65 5.40
N LYS A 224 -30.77 34.68 4.88
CA LYS A 224 -29.60 34.49 4.00
C LYS A 224 -28.42 33.87 4.74
N ALA A 225 -28.14 34.29 5.98
CA ALA A 225 -27.06 33.73 6.81
C ALA A 225 -27.36 32.28 7.22
N SER A 226 -28.61 31.97 7.58
CA SER A 226 -29.07 30.60 7.85
C SER A 226 -28.97 29.72 6.60
N LYS A 227 -29.51 30.16 5.45
CA LYS A 227 -29.39 29.44 4.18
C LYS A 227 -27.93 29.29 3.74
N TRP A 228 -27.05 30.27 3.97
CA TRP A 228 -25.62 30.20 3.67
C TRP A 228 -24.90 29.17 4.55
N ASN A 229 -25.19 29.12 5.86
CA ASN A 229 -24.65 28.11 6.78
C ASN A 229 -25.16 26.71 6.45
N THR A 230 -26.45 26.55 6.11
CA THR A 230 -27.01 25.25 5.71
C THR A 230 -26.47 24.80 4.36
N ARG A 231 -26.33 25.70 3.37
CA ARG A 231 -25.73 25.40 2.07
C ARG A 231 -24.25 25.04 2.21
N ARG A 232 -23.50 25.69 3.09
CA ARG A 232 -22.10 25.36 3.42
C ARG A 232 -21.99 23.99 4.10
N SER A 233 -22.88 23.64 5.03
CA SER A 233 -22.95 22.30 5.63
C SER A 233 -23.32 21.22 4.61
N VAL A 234 -24.28 21.48 3.72
CA VAL A 234 -24.71 20.54 2.68
C VAL A 234 -23.61 20.33 1.63
N ILE A 235 -22.92 21.39 1.20
CA ILE A 235 -21.75 21.30 0.30
C ILE A 235 -20.59 20.54 0.98
N CYS A 236 -20.38 20.73 2.28
CA CYS A 236 -19.38 19.99 3.05
C CYS A 236 -19.74 18.49 3.13
N CYS A 237 -21.01 18.16 3.39
CA CYS A 237 -21.51 16.78 3.37
C CYS A 237 -21.43 16.14 1.98
N PHE A 238 -21.75 16.85 0.91
CA PHE A 238 -21.58 16.37 -0.48
C PHE A 238 -20.11 16.16 -0.83
N GLY A 239 -19.20 17.01 -0.35
CA GLY A 239 -17.75 16.81 -0.51
C GLY A 239 -17.23 15.58 0.23
N VAL A 240 -17.74 15.30 1.44
CA VAL A 240 -17.40 14.10 2.23
C VAL A 240 -17.97 12.83 1.60
N ILE A 241 -19.20 12.88 1.09
CA ILE A 241 -19.84 11.74 0.38
C ILE A 241 -19.20 11.52 -1.00
N GLY A 242 -18.81 12.58 -1.71
CA GLY A 242 -18.12 12.51 -2.99
C GLY A 242 -16.69 11.98 -2.88
N ALA A 243 -15.88 12.53 -1.97
CA ALA A 243 -14.53 12.02 -1.70
C ALA A 243 -14.56 10.61 -1.11
N GLY A 244 -15.54 10.30 -0.26
CA GLY A 244 -15.78 8.97 0.29
C GLY A 244 -16.20 7.92 -0.76
N ARG A 245 -16.79 8.32 -1.90
CA ARG A 245 -17.15 7.43 -3.01
C ARG A 245 -16.05 7.28 -4.06
N CYS A 246 -15.23 8.30 -4.28
CA CYS A 246 -14.10 8.23 -5.22
C CYS A 246 -13.00 7.27 -4.75
N ILE A 247 -12.79 7.14 -3.44
CA ILE A 247 -11.75 6.28 -2.87
C ILE A 247 -12.00 4.77 -3.12
N PRO A 248 -13.15 4.18 -2.72
CA PRO A 248 -13.42 2.78 -2.99
C PRO A 248 -13.49 2.47 -4.49
N LEU A 249 -14.00 3.42 -5.30
CA LEU A 249 -13.98 3.29 -6.76
C LEU A 249 -12.54 3.26 -7.30
N ALA A 250 -11.66 4.12 -6.80
CA ALA A 250 -10.25 4.12 -7.15
C ALA A 250 -9.57 2.80 -6.77
N THR A 251 -9.82 2.27 -5.56
CA THR A 251 -9.30 0.96 -5.13
C THR A 251 -9.75 -0.17 -6.06
N VAL A 252 -11.05 -0.23 -6.39
CA VAL A 252 -11.60 -1.26 -7.29
C VAL A 252 -11.01 -1.11 -8.70
N SER A 253 -10.91 0.11 -9.22
CA SER A 253 -10.29 0.38 -10.53
C SER A 253 -8.81 -0.01 -10.56
N TYR A 254 -8.08 0.21 -9.47
CA TYR A 254 -6.67 -0.12 -9.35
C TYR A 254 -6.44 -1.64 -9.35
N TYR A 255 -7.26 -2.36 -8.58
CA TYR A 255 -7.18 -3.81 -8.52
C TYR A 255 -7.64 -4.48 -9.82
N THR A 256 -8.71 -3.99 -10.45
CA THR A 256 -9.15 -4.50 -11.77
C THR A 256 -8.12 -4.26 -12.86
N PHE A 257 -7.42 -3.11 -12.84
CA PHE A 257 -6.26 -2.88 -13.70
C PHE A 257 -5.13 -3.90 -13.45
N GLY A 258 -4.88 -4.26 -12.19
CA GLY A 258 -3.94 -5.32 -11.83
C GLY A 258 -4.35 -6.69 -12.40
N VAL A 259 -5.60 -7.09 -12.22
CA VAL A 259 -6.14 -8.36 -12.75
C VAL A 259 -6.05 -8.42 -14.27
N LEU A 260 -6.36 -7.33 -14.96
CA LEU A 260 -6.25 -7.26 -16.42
C LEU A 260 -4.78 -7.35 -16.87
N SER A 261 -3.90 -6.56 -16.26
CA SER A 261 -2.50 -6.43 -16.68
C SER A 261 -1.66 -7.65 -16.33
N PHE A 262 -1.88 -8.23 -15.15
CA PHE A 262 -1.07 -9.33 -14.61
C PHE A 262 -1.76 -10.69 -14.70
N GLY A 263 -3.08 -10.76 -14.89
CA GLY A 263 -3.80 -12.02 -15.05
C GLY A 263 -4.12 -12.32 -16.51
N VAL A 264 -4.99 -11.49 -17.09
CA VAL A 264 -5.57 -11.75 -18.42
C VAL A 264 -4.53 -11.66 -19.54
N LEU A 265 -3.65 -10.64 -19.51
CA LEU A 265 -2.59 -10.50 -20.51
C LEU A 265 -1.54 -11.63 -20.47
N ARG A 266 -1.44 -12.37 -19.35
CA ARG A 266 -0.55 -13.53 -19.21
C ARG A 266 -1.23 -14.86 -19.51
N HIS A 267 -2.43 -14.84 -20.12
CA HIS A 267 -3.20 -16.02 -20.52
C HIS A 267 -3.49 -17.00 -19.36
N LYS A 268 -3.66 -16.48 -18.14
CA LYS A 268 -3.98 -17.29 -16.95
C LYS A 268 -5.48 -17.57 -16.85
N THR A 269 -5.83 -18.60 -16.09
CA THR A 269 -7.25 -18.88 -15.80
C THR A 269 -7.87 -17.69 -15.05
N PRO A 270 -9.19 -17.46 -15.15
CA PRO A 270 -9.83 -16.31 -14.52
C PRO A 270 -9.65 -16.28 -12.99
N LEU A 271 -9.65 -17.45 -12.33
CA LEU A 271 -9.43 -17.55 -10.88
C LEU A 271 -8.00 -17.16 -10.48
N GLU A 272 -6.99 -17.67 -11.20
CA GLU A 272 -5.59 -17.31 -10.97
C GLU A 272 -5.34 -15.82 -11.26
N SER A 273 -6.05 -15.26 -12.25
CA SER A 273 -5.97 -13.83 -12.59
C SER A 273 -6.46 -12.92 -11.45
N PHE A 274 -7.50 -13.33 -10.71
CA PHE A 274 -7.89 -12.62 -9.49
C PHE A 274 -6.84 -12.78 -8.39
N MET A 275 -6.26 -13.96 -8.25
CA MET A 275 -5.25 -14.26 -7.24
C MET A 275 -3.82 -13.87 -7.66
N PHE A 276 -3.66 -13.03 -8.69
CA PHE A 276 -2.37 -12.68 -9.26
C PHE A 276 -1.30 -12.21 -8.25
N PRO A 277 -1.60 -11.50 -7.13
CA PRO A 277 -0.57 -11.09 -6.19
C PRO A 277 0.14 -12.27 -5.54
N LEU A 278 -0.54 -13.42 -5.41
CA LEU A 278 0.05 -14.63 -4.84
C LEU A 278 1.13 -15.21 -5.75
N GLU A 279 1.05 -15.06 -7.07
CA GLU A 279 2.11 -15.53 -7.98
C GLU A 279 3.44 -14.80 -7.79
N PHE A 280 3.41 -13.61 -7.19
CA PHE A 280 4.60 -12.82 -6.88
C PHE A 280 5.19 -13.13 -5.50
N THR A 281 4.75 -14.22 -4.88
CA THR A 281 5.36 -14.78 -3.66
C THR A 281 6.21 -16.01 -3.98
N THR A 282 7.10 -16.36 -3.05
CA THR A 282 7.92 -17.58 -3.10
C THR A 282 7.08 -18.85 -3.20
N THR A 283 5.88 -18.86 -2.63
CA THR A 283 4.95 -20.01 -2.66
C THR A 283 4.10 -20.06 -3.92
N GLY A 284 3.83 -18.92 -4.56
CA GLY A 284 3.04 -18.84 -5.79
C GLY A 284 3.83 -18.95 -7.09
N GLY A 285 5.14 -19.19 -7.03
CA GLY A 285 5.96 -19.45 -8.22
C GLY A 285 6.65 -18.21 -8.81
N LEU A 286 6.99 -17.23 -7.96
CA LEU A 286 7.72 -16.02 -8.35
C LEU A 286 8.93 -16.29 -9.26
N GLU A 287 9.61 -17.43 -9.09
CA GLU A 287 10.79 -17.83 -9.86
C GLU A 287 10.51 -18.07 -11.35
N HIS A 288 9.26 -18.38 -11.72
CA HIS A 288 8.83 -18.63 -13.11
C HIS A 288 8.35 -17.34 -13.80
N VAL A 289 8.11 -16.27 -13.03
CA VAL A 289 7.64 -15.00 -13.57
C VAL A 289 8.78 -14.31 -14.31
N GLU A 290 8.51 -13.82 -15.53
CA GLU A 290 9.48 -13.10 -16.35
C GLU A 290 9.99 -11.82 -15.65
N GLY A 291 11.26 -11.49 -15.87
CA GLY A 291 11.93 -10.41 -15.15
C GLY A 291 11.25 -9.05 -15.26
N TYR A 292 10.86 -8.63 -16.47
CA TYR A 292 10.20 -7.33 -16.66
C TYR A 292 8.83 -7.27 -15.95
N VAL A 293 8.11 -8.40 -15.85
CA VAL A 293 6.83 -8.48 -15.13
C VAL A 293 7.03 -8.28 -13.62
N ARG A 294 8.13 -8.78 -13.05
CA ARG A 294 8.50 -8.53 -11.64
C ARG A 294 8.75 -7.04 -11.38
N ILE A 295 9.41 -6.35 -12.32
CA ILE A 295 9.66 -4.90 -12.22
C ILE A 295 8.34 -4.12 -12.27
N LEU A 296 7.47 -4.42 -13.25
CA LEU A 296 6.15 -3.79 -13.36
C LEU A 296 5.31 -4.02 -12.11
N TYR A 297 5.36 -5.23 -11.55
CA TYR A 297 4.66 -5.54 -10.30
C TYR A 297 5.24 -4.76 -9.11
N GLY A 298 6.55 -4.53 -9.05
CA GLY A 298 7.14 -3.63 -8.05
C GLY A 298 6.57 -2.21 -8.11
N PHE A 299 6.43 -1.63 -9.31
CA PHE A 299 5.78 -0.33 -9.46
C PHE A 299 4.28 -0.36 -9.12
N TYR A 300 3.60 -1.48 -9.40
CA TYR A 300 2.21 -1.70 -8.97
C TYR A 300 2.10 -1.74 -7.44
N VAL A 301 3.03 -2.39 -6.74
CA VAL A 301 3.06 -2.40 -5.27
C VAL A 301 3.27 -0.98 -4.71
N GLU A 302 4.17 -0.19 -5.29
CA GLU A 302 4.35 1.22 -4.93
C GLU A 302 3.07 2.05 -5.12
N GLY A 303 2.36 1.85 -6.24
CA GLY A 303 1.09 2.51 -6.50
C GLY A 303 0.01 2.11 -5.49
N ALA A 304 -0.05 0.83 -5.11
CA ALA A 304 -0.95 0.35 -4.06
C ALA A 304 -0.67 1.02 -2.71
N MET A 305 0.61 1.18 -2.34
CA MET A 305 1.00 1.87 -1.10
C MET A 305 0.66 3.37 -1.13
N CYS A 306 0.83 4.02 -2.28
CA CYS A 306 0.40 5.41 -2.46
C CYS A 306 -1.12 5.57 -2.30
N LEU A 307 -1.90 4.65 -2.87
CA LEU A 307 -3.35 4.62 -2.74
C LEU A 307 -3.78 4.38 -1.28
N LEU A 308 -3.13 3.45 -0.57
CA LEU A 308 -3.34 3.21 0.86
C LEU A 308 -3.03 4.47 1.69
N ALA A 309 -1.92 5.16 1.40
CA ALA A 309 -1.58 6.41 2.07
C ALA A 309 -2.64 7.50 1.84
N CYS A 310 -3.19 7.60 0.62
CA CYS A 310 -4.30 8.53 0.30
C CYS A 310 -5.58 8.20 1.07
N ILE A 311 -5.91 6.91 1.22
CA ILE A 311 -7.02 6.43 2.04
C ILE A 311 -6.83 6.88 3.49
N LEU A 312 -5.66 6.58 4.07
CA LEU A 312 -5.36 6.92 5.46
C LEU A 312 -5.34 8.42 5.71
N ALA A 313 -4.80 9.22 4.78
CA ALA A 313 -4.80 10.67 4.86
C ALA A 313 -6.24 11.25 4.86
N THR A 314 -7.11 10.69 4.00
CA THR A 314 -8.53 11.09 3.93
C THR A 314 -9.28 10.70 5.20
N LEU A 315 -9.06 9.49 5.71
CA LEU A 315 -9.66 9.01 6.97
C LEU A 315 -9.22 9.88 8.16
N ARG A 316 -7.93 10.20 8.26
CA ARG A 316 -7.39 11.04 9.34
C ARG A 316 -8.03 12.43 9.34
N ARG A 317 -8.24 13.02 8.16
CA ARG A 317 -8.86 14.35 7.99
C ARG A 317 -10.35 14.36 8.32
N ASN A 318 -11.06 13.28 7.97
CA ASN A 318 -12.50 13.14 8.22
C ASN A 318 -12.83 12.43 9.54
N SER A 319 -11.82 12.14 10.38
CA SER A 319 -11.95 11.39 11.64
C SER A 319 -13.06 11.92 12.55
N SER A 320 -13.24 13.24 12.67
CA SER A 320 -14.34 13.82 13.47
C SER A 320 -15.75 13.49 12.95
N VAL A 321 -15.92 13.35 11.63
CA VAL A 321 -17.19 12.96 11.01
C VAL A 321 -17.43 11.46 11.22
N PHE A 322 -16.40 10.64 11.07
CA PHE A 322 -16.49 9.19 11.34
C PHE A 322 -16.73 8.87 12.82
N VAL A 323 -16.15 9.64 13.75
CA VAL A 323 -16.43 9.51 15.19
C VAL A 323 -17.87 9.88 15.50
N CYS A 324 -18.42 10.94 14.88
CA CYS A 324 -19.83 11.29 15.00
C CYS A 324 -20.76 10.18 14.44
N LEU A 325 -20.42 9.63 13.26
CA LEU A 325 -21.18 8.54 12.63
C LEU A 325 -21.11 7.24 13.46
N SER A 326 -19.94 6.94 14.02
CA SER A 326 -19.70 5.82 14.94
C SER A 326 -20.49 5.96 16.24
N GLN A 327 -20.61 7.19 16.78
CA GLN A 327 -21.42 7.45 17.96
C GLN A 327 -22.92 7.20 17.69
N THR A 328 -23.43 7.54 16.51
CA THR A 328 -24.82 7.19 16.10
C THR A 328 -25.06 5.69 15.90
N HIS A 329 -24.02 4.86 15.88
CA HIS A 329 -24.13 3.40 15.71
C HIS A 329 -23.56 2.62 16.92
N ARG A 330 -23.27 3.30 18.03
CA ARG A 330 -22.98 2.63 19.30
C ARG A 330 -24.29 2.05 19.86
N LEU A 331 -24.47 0.74 19.69
CA LEU A 331 -25.58 -0.05 20.23
C LEU A 331 -25.53 -0.29 21.75
N PHE A 332 -24.50 0.22 22.45
CA PHE A 332 -24.41 0.14 23.90
C PHE A 332 -24.10 1.52 24.47
N GLN A 333 -25.16 2.17 24.96
CA GLN A 333 -25.09 3.29 25.86
C GLN A 333 -24.88 2.70 27.27
N THR A 334 -23.67 2.79 27.81
CA THR A 334 -23.50 2.64 29.25
C THR A 334 -24.01 3.92 29.90
N ASP A 335 -25.27 3.88 30.34
CA ASP A 335 -25.82 4.90 31.23
C ASP A 335 -25.00 4.87 32.52
N VAL A 336 -24.12 5.87 32.68
CA VAL A 336 -23.56 6.18 33.99
C VAL A 336 -24.63 7.01 34.71
N CYS A 337 -25.35 6.36 35.64
CA CYS A 337 -26.31 6.99 36.54
C CYS A 337 -25.72 8.27 37.16
N GLU A 338 -26.34 9.40 36.87
CA GLU A 338 -25.99 10.73 37.35
C GLU A 338 -26.51 11.01 38.79
N ASP A 339 -26.49 10.01 39.67
CA ASP A 339 -27.05 10.09 41.02
C ASP A 339 -26.00 10.18 42.16
N CYS A 340 -24.70 10.24 41.86
CA CYS A 340 -23.66 10.32 42.90
C CYS A 340 -23.13 11.73 43.23
N VAL A 341 -23.72 12.82 42.73
CA VAL A 341 -23.19 14.19 42.95
C VAL A 341 -24.10 15.08 43.82
N LYS A 342 -25.24 14.58 44.33
CA LYS A 342 -26.15 15.37 45.18
C LYS A 342 -26.27 14.89 46.63
N THR A 343 -25.16 14.52 47.26
CA THR A 343 -25.10 14.38 48.74
C THR A 343 -23.69 14.64 49.25
N ASN A 344 -23.22 15.89 49.12
CA ASN A 344 -22.27 16.49 50.06
C ASN A 344 -22.20 18.00 49.86
N LYS A 345 -23.32 18.65 50.17
CA LYS A 345 -23.33 20.04 50.64
C LYS A 345 -24.32 20.12 51.81
N LYS A 346 -23.80 19.87 53.00
CA LYS A 346 -24.23 20.51 54.23
C LYS A 346 -23.02 20.64 55.14
#